data_AF-M5BMG3-F1
#
_entry.id   AF-M5BMG3-F1
#
_cell.length_a   1.000
_cell.length_b   1.000
_cell.length_c   1.000
_cell.angle_alpha   90.00
_cell.angle_beta   90.00
_cell.angle_gamma   90.00
#
_symmetry.space_group_name_H-M   'P 1'
#
loop_
_entity.id
_entity.type
_entity.pdbx_description
1 polymer ?
#
loop_
_entity_poly.entity_id
_entity_poly.type
_entity_poly.pdbx_seq_one_letter_code
_entity_poly.pdbx_strand_id
1 'polypeptide(L)'
;MSNTINLYPLSNFTFSTKEAQPEEDPSVSARLQRLQNNYEDFGMRRTVEGILVVHDHGHPHILMLQIANAFFKLPGDYLKPGEDETEGLKARLDERLAPLAGSSQHLGQDGDWEIGDCLAQWWRPNFETFMVSDRSE
;
A
#
# COMPACT_ATOMS: atom_id res chain seq x y z
N MET A 1 -0.92 -25.68 -6.37
CA MET A 1 0.38 -25.61 -7.08
C MET A 1 1.27 -24.68 -6.27
N SER A 2 2.56 -24.96 -6.09
CA SER A 2 3.46 -24.02 -5.43
C SER A 2 3.74 -22.86 -6.38
N ASN A 3 3.28 -21.65 -6.04
CA ASN A 3 3.62 -20.47 -6.82
C ASN A 3 5.04 -20.03 -6.43
N THR A 4 5.95 -19.93 -7.40
CA THR A 4 7.35 -19.57 -7.16
C THR A 4 7.55 -18.13 -7.61
N ILE A 5 8.01 -17.28 -6.68
CA ILE A 5 8.27 -15.86 -6.94
C ILE A 5 9.78 -15.65 -6.94
N ASN A 6 10.29 -14.91 -7.93
CA ASN A 6 11.69 -14.52 -7.99
C ASN A 6 11.94 -13.29 -7.11
N LEU A 7 12.95 -13.37 -6.24
CA LEU A 7 13.40 -12.24 -5.47
C LEU A 7 14.73 -11.73 -6.03
N TYR A 8 14.91 -10.41 -6.01
CA TYR A 8 16.15 -9.76 -6.42
C TYR A 8 16.87 -9.15 -5.22
N PRO A 9 18.21 -9.00 -5.29
CA PRO A 9 18.99 -8.37 -4.23
C PRO A 9 18.51 -6.95 -3.93
N LEU A 10 18.46 -6.57 -2.65
CA LEU A 10 18.13 -5.21 -2.21
C LEU A 10 19.01 -4.15 -2.90
N SER A 11 20.28 -4.48 -3.17
CA SER A 11 21.24 -3.61 -3.86
C SER A 11 20.86 -3.26 -5.30
N ASN A 12 19.90 -3.97 -5.92
CA ASN A 12 19.41 -3.65 -7.26
C ASN A 12 18.46 -2.45 -7.27
N PHE A 13 17.97 -2.03 -6.10
CA PHE A 13 16.99 -0.96 -5.97
C PHE A 13 17.64 0.27 -5.37
N THR A 14 17.26 1.44 -5.88
CA THR A 14 17.67 2.74 -5.32
C THR A 14 16.48 3.35 -4.60
N PHE A 15 16.70 3.76 -3.36
CA PHE A 15 15.66 4.38 -2.54
C PHE A 15 15.93 5.88 -2.42
N SER A 16 14.89 6.66 -2.62
CA SER A 16 14.91 8.10 -2.39
C SER A 16 13.86 8.47 -1.35
N THR A 17 14.09 9.59 -0.67
CA THR A 17 13.12 10.15 0.27
C THR A 17 12.20 11.10 -0.50
N LYS A 18 10.90 10.81 -0.46
CA LYS A 18 9.86 11.75 -0.95
C LYS A 18 9.54 12.80 0.12
N GLU A 19 8.81 13.83 -0.28
CA GLU A 19 8.32 14.85 0.64
C GLU A 19 7.47 14.24 1.76
N ALA A 20 7.50 14.88 2.92
CA ALA A 20 6.69 14.47 4.05
C ALA A 20 5.20 14.56 3.69
N GLN A 21 4.46 13.49 3.95
CA GLN A 21 3.01 13.52 3.76
C GLN A 21 2.34 14.27 4.91
N PRO A 22 1.37 15.16 4.61
CA PRO A 22 0.60 15.82 5.64
C PRO A 22 -0.22 14.79 6.42
N GLU A 23 -0.42 15.05 7.70
CA GLU A 23 -1.34 14.26 8.51
C GLU A 23 -2.78 14.52 8.03
N GLU A 24 -3.46 13.47 7.54
CA GLU A 24 -4.84 13.60 7.04
C GLU A 24 -5.83 14.01 8.14
N ASP A 25 -5.61 13.53 9.36
CA ASP A 25 -6.54 13.72 10.47
C ASP A 25 -5.80 14.31 11.69
N PRO A 26 -6.29 15.39 12.32
CA PRO A 26 -5.64 15.99 13.49
C PRO A 26 -5.73 15.12 14.75
N SER A 27 -6.54 14.05 14.74
CA SER A 27 -6.70 13.13 15.85
C SER A 27 -7.32 11.81 15.40
N VAL A 28 -7.22 10.79 16.27
CA VAL A 28 -7.93 9.52 16.07
C VAL A 28 -9.44 9.72 16.01
N SER A 29 -10.01 10.62 16.82
CA SER A 29 -11.45 10.90 16.78
C SER A 29 -11.91 11.50 15.46
N ALA A 30 -11.14 12.45 14.90
CA ALA A 30 -11.42 13.05 13.60
C ALA A 30 -11.36 11.99 12.48
N ARG A 31 -10.37 11.08 12.56
CA ARG A 31 -10.26 9.93 11.65
C ARG A 31 -11.50 9.04 11.68
N LEU A 32 -11.96 8.66 12.87
CA LEU A 32 -13.14 7.80 13.02
C LEU A 32 -14.41 8.50 12.54
N GLN A 33 -14.57 9.79 12.82
CA GLN A 33 -15.69 10.59 12.32
C GLN A 33 -15.69 10.67 10.78
N ARG A 34 -14.53 10.89 10.16
CA ARG A 34 -14.40 10.87 8.69
C ARG A 34 -14.75 9.51 8.10
N LEU A 35 -14.35 8.41 8.74
CA LEU A 35 -14.73 7.06 8.30
C LEU A 35 -16.25 6.86 8.36
N GLN A 36 -16.91 7.36 9.40
CA GLN A 36 -18.35 7.28 9.54
C GLN A 36 -19.08 8.10 8.46
N ASN A 37 -18.70 9.37 8.27
CA ASN A 37 -19.31 10.22 7.25
C ASN A 37 -19.15 9.64 5.84
N ASN A 38 -17.95 9.17 5.50
CA ASN A 38 -17.70 8.56 4.19
C ASN A 38 -18.52 7.28 3.98
N TYR A 39 -18.80 6.54 5.06
CA TYR A 39 -19.64 5.35 4.99
C TYR A 39 -21.11 5.70 4.72
N GLU A 40 -21.61 6.78 5.31
CA GLU A 40 -22.97 7.27 5.06
C GLU A 40 -23.16 7.73 3.61
N ASP A 41 -22.14 8.37 3.01
CA ASP A 41 -22.20 8.90 1.65
C ASP A 41 -21.91 7.85 0.56
N PHE A 42 -20.93 6.98 0.77
CA PHE A 42 -20.38 6.09 -0.27
C PHE A 42 -20.43 4.60 0.08
N GLY A 43 -20.89 4.26 1.28
CA GLY A 43 -20.87 2.90 1.79
C GLY A 43 -19.46 2.43 2.16
N MET A 44 -19.22 1.14 1.97
CA MET A 44 -18.00 0.50 2.45
C MET A 44 -16.73 1.03 1.77
N ARG A 45 -15.79 1.55 2.58
CA ARG A 45 -14.45 1.93 2.12
C ARG A 45 -13.68 0.67 1.70
N ARG A 46 -13.08 0.71 0.51
CA ARG A 46 -12.14 -0.31 0.01
C ARG A 46 -10.72 0.24 0.02
N THR A 47 -9.76 -0.57 0.46
CA THR A 47 -8.33 -0.23 0.51
C THR A 47 -7.53 -1.40 -0.01
N VAL A 48 -6.48 -1.09 -0.78
CA VAL A 48 -5.54 -2.07 -1.31
C VAL A 48 -4.13 -1.72 -0.87
N GLU A 49 -3.36 -2.73 -0.50
CA GLU A 49 -1.98 -2.61 -0.04
C GLU A 49 -1.12 -3.66 -0.74
N GLY A 50 0.04 -3.23 -1.26
CA GLY A 50 1.00 -4.08 -1.95
C GLY A 50 2.09 -4.58 -1.00
N ILE A 51 2.45 -5.85 -1.13
CA ILE A 51 3.61 -6.45 -0.45
C ILE A 51 4.73 -6.61 -1.47
N LEU A 52 5.75 -5.77 -1.38
CA LEU A 52 6.94 -5.85 -2.23
C LEU A 52 8.03 -6.60 -1.47
N VAL A 53 8.63 -7.60 -2.12
CA VAL A 53 9.62 -8.48 -1.51
C VAL A 53 10.93 -8.42 -2.29
N VAL A 54 12.03 -8.26 -1.56
CA VAL A 54 13.41 -8.36 -2.06
C VAL A 54 14.16 -9.37 -1.20
N HIS A 55 15.41 -9.68 -1.56
CA HIS A 55 16.28 -10.42 -0.64
C HIS A 55 17.53 -9.62 -0.29
N ASP A 56 18.02 -9.79 0.93
CA ASP A 56 19.35 -9.38 1.33
C ASP A 56 20.05 -10.58 1.96
N HIS A 57 21.24 -10.93 1.46
CA HIS A 57 21.99 -12.11 1.88
C HIS A 57 21.18 -13.44 1.89
N GLY A 58 20.23 -13.60 0.95
CA GLY A 58 19.38 -14.80 0.85
C GLY A 58 18.17 -14.81 1.79
N HIS A 59 17.94 -13.74 2.56
CA HIS A 59 16.78 -13.59 3.43
C HIS A 59 15.72 -12.68 2.79
N PRO A 60 14.43 -13.09 2.74
CA PRO A 60 13.37 -12.25 2.20
C PRO A 60 13.09 -11.06 3.12
N HIS A 61 12.90 -9.89 2.52
CA HIS A 61 12.58 -8.63 3.21
C HIS A 61 11.36 -7.98 2.56
N ILE A 62 10.46 -7.46 3.38
CA ILE A 62 9.29 -6.69 2.93
C ILE A 62 9.64 -5.20 2.94
N LEU A 63 9.38 -4.51 1.84
CA LEU A 63 9.53 -3.06 1.75
C LEU A 63 8.30 -2.36 2.36
N MET A 64 8.54 -1.40 3.24
CA MET A 64 7.51 -0.61 3.91
C MET A 64 7.84 0.87 3.86
N LEU A 65 6.80 1.71 3.90
CA LEU A 65 6.91 3.15 4.06
C LEU A 65 7.04 3.48 5.54
N GLN A 66 8.15 4.13 5.92
CA GLN A 66 8.35 4.63 7.28
C GLN A 66 7.74 6.04 7.41
N ILE A 67 6.88 6.23 8.40
CA ILE A 67 6.26 7.50 8.76
C ILE A 67 6.68 7.84 10.19
N ALA A 68 7.14 9.07 10.41
CA ALA A 68 7.45 9.62 11.74
C ALA A 68 8.26 8.65 12.64
N ASN A 69 9.36 8.11 12.12
CA ASN A 69 10.34 7.21 12.77
C ASN A 69 9.84 5.87 13.35
N ALA A 70 8.58 5.73 13.74
CA ALA A 70 8.06 4.55 14.43
C ALA A 70 6.80 3.95 13.79
N PHE A 71 6.24 4.57 12.76
CA PHE A 71 5.11 4.03 12.02
C PHE A 71 5.58 3.41 10.72
N PHE A 72 5.07 2.22 10.40
CA PHE A 72 5.33 1.53 9.14
C PHE A 72 4.00 1.21 8.47
N LYS A 73 3.93 1.43 7.17
CA LYS A 73 2.77 1.08 6.34
C LYS A 73 3.22 0.35 5.09
N LEU A 74 2.36 -0.54 4.59
CA LEU A 74 2.50 -1.04 3.24
C LEU A 74 2.16 0.08 2.25
N PRO A 75 2.77 0.11 1.06
CA PRO A 75 2.39 1.03 0.00
C PRO A 75 1.02 0.64 -0.57
N GLY A 76 0.15 1.62 -0.73
CA GLY A 76 -1.24 1.41 -1.10
C GLY A 76 -2.10 2.57 -0.60
N ASP A 77 -3.39 2.51 -0.90
CA ASP A 77 -4.37 3.45 -0.35
C ASP A 77 -5.82 3.00 -0.60
N TYR A 78 -6.77 3.86 -0.30
CA TYR A 78 -8.17 3.66 -0.63
C TYR A 78 -8.45 3.75 -2.14
N LEU A 79 -9.43 2.95 -2.54
CA LEU A 79 -10.01 2.94 -3.87
C LEU A 79 -11.22 3.86 -3.92
N LYS A 80 -11.42 4.53 -5.05
CA LYS A 80 -12.67 5.26 -5.30
C LYS A 80 -13.82 4.27 -5.56
N PRO A 81 -15.08 4.70 -5.41
CA PRO A 81 -16.23 3.87 -5.78
C PRO A 81 -16.11 3.40 -7.23
N GLY A 82 -16.22 2.09 -7.45
CA GLY A 82 -16.14 1.47 -8.78
C GLY A 82 -14.73 1.24 -9.34
N GLU A 83 -13.66 1.70 -8.68
CA GLU A 83 -12.29 1.34 -9.10
C GLU A 83 -12.04 -0.17 -8.95
N ASP A 84 -11.30 -0.73 -9.91
CA ASP A 84 -10.77 -2.10 -9.85
C ASP A 84 -9.62 -2.19 -8.83
N GLU A 85 -9.52 -3.33 -8.15
CA GLU A 85 -8.54 -3.51 -7.07
C GLU A 85 -7.11 -3.60 -7.60
N THR A 86 -6.91 -4.30 -8.71
CA THR A 86 -5.59 -4.49 -9.31
C THR A 86 -5.10 -3.18 -9.92
N GLU A 87 -5.89 -2.57 -10.80
CA GLU A 87 -5.53 -1.32 -11.46
C GLU A 87 -5.43 -0.15 -10.45
N GLY A 88 -6.32 -0.14 -9.45
CA GLY A 88 -6.24 0.80 -8.36
C GLY A 88 -4.95 0.66 -7.56
N LEU A 89 -4.53 -0.57 -7.25
CA LEU A 89 -3.25 -0.80 -6.56
C LEU A 89 -2.06 -0.30 -7.37
N LYS A 90 -1.99 -0.61 -8.67
CA LYS A 90 -0.90 -0.11 -9.54
C LYS A 90 -0.80 1.41 -9.50
N ALA A 91 -1.93 2.11 -9.63
CA ALA A 91 -1.98 3.57 -9.57
C ALA A 91 -1.51 4.12 -8.22
N ARG A 92 -1.87 3.48 -7.09
CA ARG A 92 -1.37 3.89 -5.76
C ARG A 92 0.11 3.59 -5.59
N LEU A 93 0.62 2.48 -6.12
CA LEU A 93 2.05 2.17 -6.09
C LEU A 93 2.85 3.22 -6.86
N ASP A 94 2.40 3.66 -8.03
CA ASP A 94 3.05 4.76 -8.76
C ASP A 94 3.04 6.06 -7.94
N GLU A 95 1.88 6.47 -7.42
CA GLU A 95 1.77 7.67 -6.60
C GLU A 95 2.74 7.64 -5.41
N ARG A 96 2.82 6.49 -4.71
CA ARG A 96 3.66 6.34 -3.53
C ARG A 96 5.13 6.13 -3.86
N LEU A 97 5.49 5.42 -4.91
CA LEU A 97 6.86 4.91 -5.13
C LEU A 97 7.54 5.41 -6.41
N ALA A 98 6.79 5.89 -7.42
CA ALA A 98 7.40 6.34 -8.67
C ALA A 98 8.43 7.46 -8.43
N PRO A 99 9.54 7.50 -9.17
CA PRO A 99 10.50 8.58 -9.08
C PRO A 99 9.86 9.95 -9.35
N LEU A 100 10.44 11.01 -8.79
CA LEU A 100 9.96 12.37 -9.08
C LEU A 100 10.15 12.71 -10.57
N ALA A 101 9.19 13.44 -11.13
CA ALA A 101 9.24 13.89 -12.52
C ALA A 101 10.55 14.68 -12.78
N GLY A 102 11.29 14.26 -13.82
CA GLY A 102 12.58 14.86 -14.18
C GLY A 102 13.80 14.22 -13.51
N SER A 103 13.63 13.19 -12.67
CA SER A 103 14.74 12.37 -12.21
C SER A 103 15.27 11.50 -13.36
N SER A 104 16.58 11.52 -13.59
CA SER A 104 17.29 10.68 -14.56
C SER A 104 17.31 9.19 -14.20
N GLN A 105 16.61 8.81 -13.12
CA GLN A 105 16.50 7.45 -12.59
C GLN A 105 15.26 6.71 -13.10
N HIS A 106 14.47 7.34 -13.99
CA HIS A 106 13.31 6.69 -14.62
C HIS A 106 13.76 5.66 -15.66
N LEU A 107 14.06 4.44 -15.18
CA LEU A 107 14.52 3.33 -16.03
C LEU A 107 13.37 2.44 -16.54
N GLY A 108 12.13 2.69 -16.10
CA GLY A 108 10.92 1.95 -16.48
C GLY A 108 9.79 2.83 -17.00
N GLN A 109 8.72 2.21 -17.51
CA GLN A 109 7.46 2.90 -17.81
C GLN A 109 6.62 3.00 -16.53
N ASP A 110 5.93 4.13 -16.36
CA ASP A 110 4.92 4.27 -15.31
C ASP A 110 3.85 3.15 -15.46
N GLY A 111 3.42 2.55 -14.35
CA GLY A 111 2.32 1.59 -14.35
C GLY A 111 2.67 0.15 -14.74
N ASP A 112 3.94 -0.20 -15.00
CA ASP A 112 4.37 -1.58 -15.33
C ASP A 112 4.52 -2.49 -14.10
N TRP A 113 3.55 -2.42 -13.19
CA TRP A 113 3.51 -3.25 -11.99
C TRP A 113 2.88 -4.61 -12.29
N GLU A 114 3.61 -5.69 -11.98
CA GLU A 114 3.05 -7.05 -11.96
C GLU A 114 2.43 -7.33 -10.58
N ILE A 115 1.11 -7.44 -10.53
CA ILE A 115 0.37 -7.73 -9.29
C ILE A 115 0.14 -9.24 -9.21
N GLY A 116 0.63 -9.85 -8.14
CA GLY A 116 0.46 -11.27 -7.85
C GLY A 116 -0.86 -11.62 -7.15
N ASP A 117 -0.88 -12.77 -6.49
CA ASP A 117 -2.07 -13.29 -5.81
C ASP A 117 -2.46 -12.45 -4.57
N CYS A 118 -3.76 -12.45 -4.25
CA CYS A 118 -4.25 -11.90 -2.99
C CYS A 118 -3.75 -12.75 -1.81
N LEU A 119 -2.97 -12.13 -0.92
CA LEU A 119 -2.36 -12.81 0.23
C LEU A 119 -3.26 -12.86 1.46
N ALA A 120 -4.06 -11.82 1.68
CA ALA A 120 -4.95 -11.72 2.83
C ALA A 120 -6.01 -10.64 2.61
N GLN A 121 -7.13 -10.79 3.30
CA GLN A 121 -8.18 -9.77 3.36
C GLN A 121 -8.48 -9.44 4.82
N TRP A 122 -8.59 -8.15 5.10
CA TRP A 122 -8.87 -7.62 6.43
C TRP A 122 -10.16 -6.81 6.40
N TRP A 123 -10.96 -6.97 7.44
CA TRP A 123 -12.25 -6.32 7.60
C TRP A 123 -12.26 -5.47 8.86
N ARG A 124 -12.93 -4.32 8.77
CA ARG A 124 -13.16 -3.41 9.89
C ARG A 124 -14.68 -3.31 10.13
N PRO A 125 -15.25 -4.11 11.04
CA PRO A 125 -16.71 -4.19 11.21
C PRO A 125 -17.32 -2.95 11.88
N ASN A 126 -16.54 -2.23 12.69
CA ASN A 126 -16.94 -1.04 13.42
C ASN A 126 -16.00 0.13 13.14
N PHE A 127 -16.43 1.36 13.44
CA PHE A 127 -15.56 2.55 13.42
C PHE A 127 -14.62 2.58 14.64
N GLU A 128 -13.78 1.54 14.74
CA GLU A 128 -12.77 1.33 15.78
C GLU A 128 -11.41 1.12 15.12
N THR A 129 -10.32 1.03 15.89
CA THR A 129 -8.96 0.98 15.32
C THR A 129 -8.53 -0.40 14.82
N PHE A 130 -9.08 -1.49 15.36
CA PHE A 130 -8.68 -2.85 15.02
C PHE A 130 -9.36 -3.37 13.75
N MET A 131 -8.74 -4.38 13.13
CA MET A 131 -9.26 -5.10 11.97
C MET A 131 -9.20 -6.61 12.27
N VAL A 132 -10.07 -7.37 11.63
CA VAL A 132 -10.09 -8.83 11.69
C VAL A 132 -9.67 -9.37 10.33
N SER A 133 -8.76 -10.34 10.31
CA SER A 133 -8.45 -11.05 9.07
C SER A 133 -9.54 -12.05 8.79
N ASP A 134 -9.94 -12.18 7.52
CA ASP A 134 -10.73 -13.33 7.13
C ASP A 134 -9.87 -14.60 7.31
N ARG A 135 -10.39 -15.58 8.05
CA ARG A 135 -9.78 -16.92 8.09
C ARG A 135 -10.53 -17.74 7.07
N SER A 136 -10.17 -17.60 5.80
CA SER A 136 -10.56 -18.59 4.80
C SER A 136 -9.78 -19.88 5.10
N GLU A 137 -10.51 -20.93 5.48
CA GLU A 137 -10.03 -22.33 5.46
C GLU A 137 -9.89 -22.85 4.03
#